data_AF-A0A522W5E0-F1
#
_entry.id   AF-A0A522W5E0-F1
#
_cell.length_a   1.000
_cell.length_b   1.000
_cell.length_c   1.000
_cell.angle_alpha   90.00
_cell.angle_beta   90.00
_cell.angle_gamma   90.00
#
_symmetry.space_group_name_H-M   'P 1'
#
loop_
_entity.id
_entity.type
_entity.pdbx_description
1 polymer ?
#
loop_
_entity_poly.entity_id
_entity_poly.type
_entity_poly.pdbx_seq_one_letter_code
_entity_poly.pdbx_strand_id
1 'polypeptide(L)'
;MNDRIGTGIGLGGGLKSPLVPENELAPLFARVFRDGDGVRALEHLKAMTLERHLGPEASDAQLRHLEGQRHLVNHILSLVRRGREGQPFVIQTKEN
;
A
#
# COMPACT_ATOMS: atom_id res chain seq x y z
N MET A 1 39.55 -13.54 -32.25
CA MET A 1 39.71 -12.12 -31.85
C MET A 1 38.32 -11.49 -31.91
N ASN A 2 37.53 -11.48 -30.83
CA ASN A 2 37.52 -10.47 -29.76
C ASN A 2 37.61 -9.04 -30.30
N ASP A 3 36.48 -8.31 -30.25
CA ASP A 3 36.47 -6.95 -29.72
C ASP A 3 35.14 -6.68 -29.02
N ARG A 4 35.28 -6.37 -27.73
CA ARG A 4 34.25 -5.97 -26.79
C ARG A 4 34.22 -4.45 -26.76
N ILE A 5 33.14 -3.79 -27.18
CA ILE A 5 32.67 -2.53 -26.57
C ILE A 5 31.16 -2.45 -26.82
N GLY A 6 30.38 -2.69 -25.76
CA GLY A 6 28.94 -2.46 -25.71
C GLY A 6 28.60 -1.89 -24.34
N THR A 7 29.14 -0.71 -24.04
CA THR A 7 28.86 0.05 -22.83
C THR A 7 27.44 0.60 -22.90
N GLY A 8 26.46 -0.26 -22.66
CA GLY A 8 25.06 0.12 -22.45
C GLY A 8 24.88 0.60 -21.02
N ILE A 9 25.04 1.91 -20.81
CA ILE A 9 24.71 2.58 -19.55
C ILE A 9 23.18 2.55 -19.44
N GLY A 10 22.64 1.50 -18.81
CA GLY A 10 21.22 1.34 -18.54
C GLY A 10 20.74 2.25 -17.42
N LEU A 11 20.73 3.56 -17.65
CA LEU A 11 19.97 4.51 -16.84
C LEU A 11 18.53 4.53 -17.35
N GLY A 12 17.70 3.63 -16.82
CA GLY A 12 16.29 3.55 -17.20
C GLY A 12 15.52 2.77 -16.14
N GLY A 13 15.03 3.49 -15.13
CA GLY A 13 14.13 2.98 -14.10
C GLY A 13 12.88 2.37 -14.70
N GLY A 14 12.92 1.06 -14.95
CA GLY A 14 11.74 0.24 -15.14
C GLY A 14 11.30 -0.29 -13.79
N LEU A 15 10.54 0.50 -13.01
CA LEU A 15 9.58 -0.11 -12.11
C LEU A 15 8.70 -0.96 -13.01
N LYS A 16 8.91 -2.28 -13.02
CA LYS A 16 8.08 -3.23 -13.76
C LYS A 16 6.62 -2.87 -13.49
N SER A 17 5.83 -2.72 -14.56
CA SER A 17 4.38 -2.62 -14.50
C SER A 17 3.81 -3.65 -13.52
N PRO A 18 2.74 -3.31 -12.80
CA PRO A 18 2.44 -3.89 -11.50
C PRO A 18 2.19 -5.40 -11.60
N LEU A 19 2.69 -6.14 -10.60
CA LEU A 19 2.48 -7.58 -10.45
C LEU A 19 0.99 -7.97 -10.35
N VAL A 20 0.10 -6.98 -10.17
CA VAL A 20 -1.36 -7.11 -10.03
C VAL A 20 -2.02 -5.95 -10.80
N PRO A 21 -3.02 -6.21 -11.67
CA PRO A 21 -3.78 -5.16 -12.34
C PRO A 21 -4.44 -4.17 -11.36
N GLU A 22 -4.54 -2.89 -11.74
CA GLU A 22 -5.06 -1.82 -10.86
C GLU A 22 -6.49 -2.10 -10.36
N ASN A 23 -7.35 -2.69 -11.21
CA ASN A 23 -8.71 -3.07 -10.86
C ASN A 23 -8.78 -4.24 -9.85
N GLU A 24 -7.69 -4.99 -9.69
CA GLU A 24 -7.59 -6.11 -8.75
C GLU A 24 -6.99 -5.69 -7.39
N LEU A 25 -6.31 -4.54 -7.32
CA LEU A 25 -5.68 -4.08 -6.08
C LEU A 25 -6.70 -3.82 -4.97
N ALA A 26 -7.75 -3.05 -5.24
CA ALA A 26 -8.77 -2.74 -4.23
C ALA A 26 -9.41 -4.01 -3.60
N PRO A 27 -9.96 -4.97 -4.39
CA PRO A 27 -10.53 -6.19 -3.80
C PRO A 27 -9.48 -7.08 -3.11
N LEU A 28 -8.24 -7.12 -3.60
CA LEU A 28 -7.14 -7.84 -2.94
C LEU A 28 -6.87 -7.26 -1.54
N PHE A 29 -6.68 -5.95 -1.43
CA PHE A 29 -6.42 -5.27 -0.17
C PHE A 29 -7.61 -5.40 0.79
N ALA A 30 -8.84 -5.26 0.30
CA ALA A 30 -10.03 -5.47 1.12
C ALA A 30 -10.14 -6.90 1.67
N ARG A 31 -9.67 -7.91 0.94
CA ARG A 31 -9.62 -9.30 1.41
C ARG A 31 -8.52 -9.51 2.45
N VAL A 32 -7.32 -9.00 2.21
CA VAL A 32 -6.17 -9.14 3.14
C VAL A 32 -6.46 -8.46 4.48
N PHE A 33 -7.06 -7.27 4.46
CA PHE A 33 -7.33 -6.45 5.64
C PHE A 33 -8.77 -6.61 6.16
N ARG A 34 -9.41 -7.76 5.91
CA ARG A 34 -10.81 -7.99 6.32
C ARG A 34 -10.95 -8.29 7.81
N ASP A 35 -10.11 -9.18 8.31
CA ASP A 35 -10.17 -9.73 9.68
C ASP A 35 -8.78 -10.22 10.15
N GLY A 36 -8.72 -10.76 11.37
CA GLY A 36 -7.54 -11.41 11.93
C GLY A 36 -6.29 -10.53 11.94
N ASP A 37 -5.17 -11.10 11.54
CA ASP A 37 -3.87 -10.43 11.56
C ASP A 37 -3.77 -9.26 10.56
N GLY A 38 -4.59 -9.26 9.50
CA GLY A 38 -4.65 -8.12 8.58
C GLY A 38 -5.11 -6.85 9.29
N VAL A 39 -6.19 -6.94 10.07
CA VAL A 39 -6.69 -5.79 10.85
C VAL A 39 -5.63 -5.31 11.85
N ARG A 40 -4.98 -6.23 12.57
CA ARG A 40 -3.92 -5.91 13.55
C ARG A 40 -2.72 -5.23 12.89
N ALA A 41 -2.31 -5.69 11.71
CA ALA A 41 -1.25 -5.05 10.93
C ALA A 41 -1.63 -3.62 10.51
N LEU A 42 -2.88 -3.41 10.08
CA LEU A 42 -3.37 -2.08 9.69
C LEU A 42 -3.43 -1.12 10.88
N GLU A 43 -3.88 -1.59 12.05
CA GLU A 43 -3.86 -0.82 13.31
C GLU A 43 -2.43 -0.44 13.71
N HIS A 44 -1.49 -1.39 13.62
CA HIS A 44 -0.08 -1.10 13.89
C HIS A 44 0.51 -0.05 12.95
N LEU A 45 0.20 -0.12 11.65
CA LEU A 45 0.62 0.88 10.67
C LEU A 45 0.04 2.27 10.98
N LYS A 46 -1.23 2.35 11.39
CA LYS A 46 -1.87 3.61 11.80
C LYS A 46 -1.19 4.20 13.04
N ALA A 47 -0.93 3.39 14.06
CA ALA A 47 -0.26 3.80 15.28
C ALA A 47 1.14 4.38 15.01
N MET A 48 1.91 3.74 14.12
CA MET A 48 3.26 4.21 13.76
C MET A 48 3.28 5.49 12.92
N THR A 49 2.19 5.85 12.25
CA THR A 49 2.18 6.89 11.20
C THR A 49 1.14 7.99 11.43
N LEU A 50 -0.14 7.65 11.36
CA LEU A 50 -1.26 8.60 11.45
C LEU A 50 -1.43 9.13 12.87
N GLU A 51 -1.25 8.27 13.86
CA GLU A 51 -1.41 8.61 15.29
C GLU A 51 -0.09 9.03 15.93
N ARG A 52 1.01 8.91 15.19
CA ARG A 52 2.33 9.34 15.63
C ARG A 52 2.47 10.85 15.51
N HIS A 53 2.84 11.47 16.63
CA HIS A 53 3.15 12.89 16.71
C HIS A 53 4.67 13.08 16.83
N LEU A 54 5.18 14.13 16.20
CA LEU A 54 6.56 14.58 16.36
C LEU A 54 6.56 15.85 17.21
N GLY A 55 7.56 16.02 18.07
CA GLY A 55 7.73 17.21 18.88
C GLY A 55 8.12 18.44 18.04
N PRO A 56 8.08 19.65 18.64
CA PRO A 56 8.40 20.89 17.94
C PRO A 56 9.83 20.93 17.39
N GLU A 57 10.76 20.19 18.02
CA GLU A 57 12.16 20.10 17.60
C GLU A 57 12.42 19.13 16.44
N ALA A 58 11.36 18.59 15.82
CA ALA A 58 11.52 17.64 14.71
C ALA A 58 12.04 18.34 13.45
N SER A 59 13.06 17.75 12.83
CA SER A 59 13.62 18.27 11.59
C SER A 59 12.65 18.12 10.40
N ASP A 60 12.79 19.00 9.41
CA ASP A 60 12.06 18.92 8.14
C ASP A 60 12.21 17.57 7.43
N ALA A 61 13.35 16.91 7.58
CA ALA A 61 13.59 15.59 7.02
C ALA A 61 12.71 14.52 7.70
N GLN A 62 12.58 14.57 9.03
CA GLN A 62 11.72 13.66 9.78
C GLN A 62 10.24 13.92 9.48
N LEU A 63 9.84 15.18 9.37
CA LEU A 63 8.47 15.56 9.01
C LEU A 63 8.10 15.04 7.62
N ARG A 64 8.94 15.30 6.60
CA ARG A 64 8.71 14.79 5.23
C ARG A 64 8.72 13.28 5.15
N HIS A 65 9.59 12.62 5.92
CA HIS A 65 9.61 11.16 5.97
C HIS A 65 8.32 10.60 6.56
N LEU A 66 7.85 11.15 7.68
CA LEU A 66 6.59 10.74 8.30
C LEU A 66 5.41 11.02 7.36
N GLU A 67 5.39 12.16 6.66
CA GLU A 67 4.34 12.47 5.70
C GLU A 67 4.30 11.48 4.53
N GLY A 68 5.46 11.07 4.01
CA GLY A 68 5.53 10.01 3.00
C GLY A 68 4.94 8.68 3.50
N GLN A 69 5.19 8.33 4.76
CA GLN A 69 4.59 7.14 5.38
C GLN A 69 3.06 7.28 5.53
N ARG A 70 2.56 8.45 5.97
CA ARG A 70 1.13 8.73 6.11
C ARG A 70 0.41 8.66 4.77
N HIS A 71 0.99 9.21 3.72
CA HIS A 71 0.46 9.11 2.36
C HIS A 71 0.30 7.64 1.94
N LEU A 72 1.32 6.81 2.16
CA LEU A 72 1.25 5.37 1.85
C LEU A 72 0.14 4.65 2.63
N VAL A 73 0.06 4.88 3.95
CA VAL A 73 -0.98 4.24 4.78
C VAL A 73 -2.38 4.70 4.37
N ASN A 74 -2.58 5.97 4.05
CA ASN A 74 -3.85 6.49 3.53
C ASN A 74 -4.21 5.87 2.17
N HIS A 75 -3.23 5.64 1.30
CA HIS A 75 -3.45 4.95 0.03
C HIS A 75 -3.95 3.51 0.24
N ILE A 76 -3.32 2.77 1.17
CA ILE A 76 -3.77 1.41 1.57
C ILE A 76 -5.20 1.45 2.10
N LEU A 77 -5.52 2.40 2.99
CA LEU A 77 -6.87 2.57 3.54
C LEU A 77 -7.90 2.86 2.44
N SER A 78 -7.54 3.67 1.45
CA SER A 78 -8.40 3.96 0.29
C SER A 78 -8.68 2.70 -0.55
N LEU A 79 -7.66 1.88 -0.82
CA LEU A 79 -7.82 0.59 -1.51
C LEU A 79 -8.74 -0.36 -0.74
N VAL A 80 -8.54 -0.48 0.58
CA VAL A 80 -9.39 -1.31 1.45
C VAL A 80 -10.84 -0.83 1.43
N ARG A 81 -11.07 0.48 1.54
CA ARG A 81 -12.43 1.05 1.50
C ARG A 81 -13.11 0.78 0.15
N ARG A 82 -12.47 1.16 -0.95
CA ARG A 82 -12.97 0.93 -2.33
C ARG A 82 -13.27 -0.54 -2.57
N GLY A 83 -12.36 -1.42 -2.11
CA GLY A 83 -12.50 -2.86 -2.27
C GLY A 83 -13.58 -3.48 -1.40
N ARG A 84 -14.06 -2.81 -0.34
CA ARG A 84 -15.22 -3.25 0.46
C ARG A 84 -16.53 -2.75 -0.14
N GLU A 85 -16.56 -1.50 -0.63
CA GLU A 85 -17.71 -0.89 -1.29
C GLU A 85 -18.06 -1.59 -2.61
N GLY A 86 -17.05 -2.10 -3.34
CA GLY A 86 -17.23 -2.84 -4.59
C GLY A 86 -17.55 -4.33 -4.44
N GLN A 87 -17.69 -4.88 -3.23
CA GLN A 87 -18.03 -6.30 -3.04
C GLN A 87 -19.54 -6.49 -3.14
N PRO A 88 -20.05 -7.37 -4.03
CA PRO A 88 -21.46 -7.72 -4.01
C PRO A 88 -21.83 -8.26 -2.63
N PHE A 89 -22.88 -7.70 -2.04
CA PHE A 89 -23.43 -8.17 -0.77
C PHE A 89 -23.96 -9.59 -0.96
N VAL A 90 -23.24 -10.60 -0.46
CA VAL A 90 -23.72 -11.97 -0.43
C VAL A 90 -24.69 -12.09 0.74
N ILE A 91 -25.99 -12.01 0.45
CA ILE A 91 -27.03 -12.39 1.41
C ILE A 91 -26.87 -13.89 1.65
N GLN A 92 -26.42 -14.27 2.84
CA GLN A 92 -26.50 -15.66 3.26
C GLN A 92 -27.98 -15.97 3.53
N THR A 93 -28.68 -16.48 2.53
CA THR A 93 -29.94 -17.19 2.75
C THR A 93 -29.61 -18.46 3.51
N LYS A 94 -29.81 -18.43 4.82
CA LYS A 94 -30.00 -19.66 5.59
C LYS A 94 -31.35 -20.22 5.17
N GLU A 95 -31.35 -21.13 4.20
CA GLU A 95 -32.46 -22.08 4.06
C GLU A 95 -32.40 -23.02 5.27
N ASN A 96 -33.36 -22.87 6.17
CA ASN A 96 -33.78 -23.91 7.09
C ASN A 96 -35.26 -23.74 7.42
#